data_AF-A0A2E2W8F3-F1
#
_entry.id   AF-A0A2E2W8F3-F1
#
_cell.length_a   1.000
_cell.length_b   1.000
_cell.length_c   1.000
_cell.angle_alpha   90.00
_cell.angle_beta   90.00
_cell.angle_gamma   90.00
#
_symmetry.space_group_name_H-M   'P 1'
#
loop_
_entity.id
_entity.type
_entity.pdbx_description
1 polymer ?
#
loop_
_entity_poly.entity_id
_entity_poly.type
_entity_poly.pdbx_seq_one_letter_code
_entity_poly.pdbx_strand_id
1 'polypeptide(L)'
;MLDKQHLINRFISYVTVDTESDPESNTTPSTAKQWDLANALVKELKEIGMQDVTIDENAYIMATLPSNIEADVPVIGFVSHFDTTPDFTGANVKPQIIENYDGGDIVLNETEDIVLS
;
A
#
# COMPACT_ATOMS: atom_id res chain seq x y z
N MET A 1 2.98 13.61 18.08
CA MET A 1 3.06 14.18 16.71
C MET A 1 3.34 13.00 15.79
N LEU A 2 2.60 12.85 14.70
CA LEU A 2 2.87 11.78 13.72
C LEU A 2 4.27 11.95 13.16
N ASP A 3 5.06 10.87 13.16
CA ASP A 3 6.38 10.87 12.54
C ASP A 3 6.24 10.81 11.02
N LYS A 4 6.46 11.95 10.36
CA LYS A 4 6.41 12.09 8.89
C LYS A 4 7.33 11.07 8.21
N GLN A 5 8.53 10.86 8.75
CA GLN A 5 9.51 9.97 8.14
C GLN A 5 9.06 8.51 8.23
N HIS A 6 8.46 8.12 9.35
CA HIS A 6 7.89 6.79 9.51
C HIS A 6 6.81 6.50 8.45
N LEU A 7 5.88 7.45 8.22
CA LEU A 7 4.84 7.31 7.21
C LEU A 7 5.41 7.21 5.80
N ILE A 8 6.39 8.07 5.47
CA ILE A 8 7.06 8.05 4.16
C ILE A 8 7.75 6.70 3.94
N ASN A 9 8.49 6.20 4.92
CA ASN A 9 9.18 4.91 4.80
C ASN A 9 8.20 3.76 4.58
N ARG A 10 7.08 3.75 5.31
CA ARG A 10 6.02 2.75 5.18
C ARG A 10 5.35 2.81 3.81
N PHE A 11 5.04 4.01 3.32
CA PHE A 11 4.48 4.19 1.99
C PHE A 11 5.45 3.72 0.90
N ILE A 12 6.73 4.12 1.00
CA ILE A 12 7.78 3.71 0.05
C ILE A 12 7.94 2.18 0.04
N SER A 13 7.93 1.52 1.21
CA SER A 13 8.04 0.06 1.24
C SER A 13 6.91 -0.65 0.51
N TYR A 14 5.72 -0.05 0.43
CA TYR A 14 4.58 -0.65 -0.27
C TYR A 14 4.64 -0.39 -1.78
N VAL A 15 4.88 0.85 -2.20
CA VAL A 15 4.89 1.21 -3.62
C VAL A 15 6.04 0.57 -4.40
N THR A 16 7.08 0.09 -3.71
CA THR A 16 8.17 -0.66 -4.35
C THR A 16 7.86 -2.15 -4.54
N VAL A 17 6.75 -2.65 -4.00
CA VAL A 17 6.28 -4.02 -4.23
C VAL A 17 5.38 -4.02 -5.47
N ASP A 18 5.71 -4.87 -6.45
CA ASP A 18 4.88 -5.03 -7.63
C ASP A 18 3.59 -5.78 -7.27
N THR A 19 2.46 -5.09 -7.39
CA THR A 19 1.13 -5.58 -7.01
C THR A 19 0.10 -5.41 -8.11
N GLU A 20 0.55 -5.12 -9.32
CA GLU A 20 -0.32 -4.86 -10.46
C GLU A 20 -1.28 -6.03 -10.74
N SER A 21 -2.54 -5.69 -10.95
CA SER A 21 -3.61 -6.65 -11.25
C SER A 21 -3.57 -7.14 -12.69
N ASP A 22 -4.14 -8.32 -12.95
CA ASP A 22 -4.32 -8.85 -14.30
C ASP A 22 -5.83 -8.99 -14.62
N PRO A 23 -6.39 -8.16 -15.52
CA PRO A 23 -7.81 -8.18 -15.85
C PRO A 23 -8.25 -9.43 -16.62
N GLU A 24 -7.31 -10.17 -17.23
CA GLU A 24 -7.61 -11.42 -17.96
C GLU A 24 -7.56 -12.65 -17.04
N SER A 25 -7.16 -12.47 -15.78
CA SER A 25 -7.07 -13.54 -14.80
C SER A 25 -8.43 -14.04 -14.34
N ASN A 26 -8.52 -15.34 -14.07
CA ASN A 26 -9.70 -15.98 -13.48
C ASN A 26 -9.47 -16.38 -12.01
N THR A 27 -8.41 -15.88 -11.38
CA THR A 27 -8.08 -16.15 -9.97
C THR A 27 -8.25 -14.90 -9.11
N THR A 28 -8.31 -15.09 -7.79
CA THR A 28 -8.24 -14.00 -6.82
C THR A 28 -7.20 -14.37 -5.75
N PRO A 29 -6.18 -13.54 -5.49
CA PRO A 29 -5.79 -12.36 -6.27
C PRO A 29 -5.51 -12.67 -7.74
N SER A 30 -5.59 -11.66 -8.60
CA SER A 30 -5.46 -11.84 -10.06
C SER A 30 -4.03 -12.17 -10.46
N THR A 31 -3.04 -11.70 -9.69
CA THR A 31 -1.63 -12.00 -9.89
C THR A 31 -0.99 -12.59 -8.63
N ALA A 32 -0.02 -13.48 -8.79
CA ALA A 32 0.67 -14.11 -7.65
C ALA A 32 1.47 -13.09 -6.82
N LYS A 33 1.99 -12.03 -7.46
CA LYS A 33 2.79 -10.97 -6.84
C LYS A 33 2.02 -10.14 -5.80
N GLN A 34 0.68 -10.07 -5.91
CA GLN A 34 -0.18 -9.45 -4.89
C GLN A 34 -0.03 -10.10 -3.51
N TRP A 35 0.34 -11.38 -3.44
CA TRP A 35 0.60 -12.07 -2.18
C TRP A 35 1.82 -11.52 -1.42
N ASP A 36 2.78 -10.92 -2.10
CA ASP A 36 4.00 -10.41 -1.44
C ASP A 36 3.66 -9.26 -0.50
N LEU A 37 2.90 -8.26 -0.99
CA LEU A 37 2.42 -7.17 -0.15
C LEU A 37 1.40 -7.67 0.88
N ALA A 38 0.51 -8.60 0.49
CA ALA A 38 -0.51 -9.11 1.40
C ALA A 38 0.11 -9.79 2.64
N ASN A 39 1.13 -10.64 2.44
CA ASN A 39 1.84 -11.30 3.53
C ASN A 39 2.65 -10.32 4.39
N ALA A 40 3.26 -9.29 3.77
CA ALA A 40 3.95 -8.23 4.50
C ALA A 40 2.98 -7.46 5.41
N LEU A 41 1.79 -7.11 4.91
CA LEU A 41 0.74 -6.44 5.69
C LEU A 41 0.26 -7.29 6.87
N VAL A 42 0.03 -8.60 6.67
CA VAL A 42 -0.34 -9.52 7.77
C VAL A 42 0.71 -9.53 8.87
N LYS A 43 2.00 -9.55 8.50
CA LYS A 43 3.11 -9.49 9.45
C LYS A 43 3.10 -8.16 10.19
N GLU A 44 2.99 -7.04 9.49
CA GLU A 44 2.95 -5.71 10.11
C GLU A 44 1.75 -5.53 11.04
N LEU A 45 0.56 -5.97 10.66
CA LEU A 45 -0.64 -5.91 11.49
C LEU A 45 -0.44 -6.64 12.83
N LYS A 46 0.24 -7.80 12.81
CA LYS A 46 0.61 -8.53 14.03
C LYS A 46 1.65 -7.77 14.85
N GLU A 47 2.67 -7.20 14.20
CA GLU A 47 3.74 -6.45 14.87
C GLU A 47 3.23 -5.17 15.54
N ILE A 48 2.26 -4.48 14.96
CA ILE A 48 1.64 -3.28 15.56
C ILE A 48 0.58 -3.61 16.63
N GLY A 49 0.32 -4.89 16.89
CA GLY A 49 -0.54 -5.35 17.98
C GLY A 49 -2.03 -5.51 17.65
N MET A 50 -2.39 -5.58 16.35
CA MET A 50 -3.76 -5.91 15.97
C MET A 50 -4.13 -7.34 16.39
N GLN A 51 -5.41 -7.56 16.64
CA GLN A 51 -5.98 -8.85 17.00
C GLN A 51 -6.74 -9.46 15.81
N ASP A 52 -7.04 -10.76 15.92
CA ASP A 52 -7.81 -11.50 14.90
C ASP A 52 -7.26 -11.32 13.48
N VAL A 53 -5.93 -11.22 13.33
CA VAL A 53 -5.27 -10.99 12.04
C VAL A 53 -5.36 -12.24 11.19
N THR A 54 -6.14 -12.19 10.12
CA THR A 54 -6.36 -13.28 9.17
C THR A 54 -6.09 -12.84 7.74
N ILE A 55 -5.77 -13.83 6.91
CA ILE A 55 -5.73 -13.72 5.45
C ILE A 55 -6.39 -14.97 4.91
N ASP A 56 -7.37 -14.82 4.03
CA ASP A 56 -8.09 -15.95 3.42
C ASP A 56 -7.40 -16.44 2.13
N GLU A 57 -7.94 -17.48 1.49
CA GLU A 57 -7.41 -18.01 0.22
C GLU A 57 -7.44 -17.03 -0.96
N ASN A 58 -8.17 -15.93 -0.85
CA ASN A 58 -8.29 -14.89 -1.87
C ASN A 58 -7.51 -13.62 -1.51
N ALA A 59 -6.62 -13.70 -0.51
CA ALA A 59 -5.81 -12.60 0.00
C ALA A 59 -6.60 -11.42 0.62
N TYR A 60 -7.83 -11.63 1.08
CA TYR A 60 -8.52 -10.64 1.90
C TYR A 60 -7.93 -10.65 3.30
N ILE A 61 -7.38 -9.50 3.70
CA ILE A 61 -6.78 -9.31 5.02
C ILE A 61 -7.78 -8.65 5.94
N MET A 62 -7.99 -9.23 7.10
CA MET A 62 -8.82 -8.66 8.16
C MET A 62 -8.02 -8.60 9.46
N ALA A 63 -8.28 -7.57 10.26
CA ALA A 63 -7.68 -7.37 11.56
C ALA A 63 -8.57 -6.45 12.41
N THR A 64 -8.54 -6.65 13.72
CA THR A 64 -9.34 -5.91 14.69
C THR A 64 -8.44 -5.15 15.65
N LEU A 65 -8.69 -3.85 15.83
CA LEU A 65 -8.17 -3.11 16.98
C LEU A 65 -9.25 -3.14 18.07
N PRO A 66 -8.99 -3.74 19.25
CA PRO A 66 -9.97 -3.77 20.33
C PRO A 66 -10.40 -2.37 20.76
N SER A 67 -11.64 -2.25 21.26
CA SER A 67 -12.11 -1.01 21.88
C SER A 67 -11.15 -0.59 23.00
N ASN A 68 -10.87 0.71 23.06
CA ASN A 68 -10.08 1.31 24.13
C ASN A 68 -10.95 1.92 25.24
N ILE A 69 -12.27 1.67 25.20
CA ILE A 69 -13.26 2.15 26.18
C ILE A 69 -14.26 1.03 26.54
N GLU A 70 -14.85 1.12 27.73
CA GLU A 70 -15.82 0.14 28.23
C GLU A 70 -17.24 0.34 27.67
N ALA A 71 -17.55 1.52 27.16
CA ALA A 71 -18.87 1.82 26.62
C ALA A 71 -19.14 1.01 25.35
N ASP A 72 -20.37 0.54 25.20
CA ASP A 72 -20.84 -0.10 23.97
C ASP A 72 -20.92 0.96 22.86
N VAL A 73 -20.08 0.81 21.84
CA VAL A 73 -19.95 1.75 20.72
C VAL A 73 -20.01 1.01 19.39
N PRO A 74 -20.53 1.65 18.33
CA PRO A 74 -20.57 1.04 17.01
C PRO A 74 -19.17 0.71 16.48
N VAL A 75 -19.05 -0.45 15.83
CA VAL A 75 -17.83 -0.84 15.10
C VAL A 75 -17.76 -0.03 13.79
N ILE A 76 -16.57 0.47 13.47
CA ILE A 76 -16.27 1.12 12.19
C ILE A 76 -15.20 0.32 11.44
N GLY A 77 -15.27 0.34 10.10
CA GLY A 77 -14.32 -0.34 9.22
C GLY A 77 -13.56 0.67 8.37
N PHE A 78 -12.25 0.43 8.20
CA PHE A 78 -11.41 1.11 7.23
C PHE A 78 -10.96 0.09 6.20
N VAL A 79 -11.14 0.40 4.92
CA VAL A 79 -10.85 -0.52 3.82
C VAL A 79 -10.00 0.21 2.78
N SER A 80 -8.97 -0.49 2.31
CA SER A 80 -8.15 -0.12 1.17
C SER A 80 -7.94 -1.34 0.29
N HIS A 81 -7.69 -1.12 -0.99
CA HIS A 81 -7.12 -2.13 -1.88
C HIS A 81 -5.59 -1.95 -1.93
N PHE A 82 -4.87 -2.96 -2.41
CA PHE A 82 -3.40 -2.97 -2.39
C PHE A 82 -2.77 -3.34 -3.74
N ASP A 83 -3.58 -3.51 -4.78
CA ASP A 83 -3.17 -3.69 -6.17
C ASP A 83 -3.02 -2.34 -6.90
N THR A 84 -2.22 -2.35 -7.98
CA THR A 84 -2.08 -1.23 -8.90
C THR A 84 -2.71 -1.51 -10.26
N THR A 85 -3.07 -0.45 -10.99
CA THR A 85 -3.70 -0.55 -12.32
C THR A 85 -2.78 -1.26 -13.33
N PRO A 86 -3.33 -2.06 -14.26
CA PRO A 86 -2.58 -2.62 -15.39
C PRO A 86 -2.27 -1.59 -16.50
N ASP A 87 -2.81 -0.36 -16.40
CA ASP A 87 -2.64 0.67 -17.44
C ASP A 87 -1.18 1.15 -17.58
N PHE A 88 -0.41 1.05 -16.50
CA PHE A 88 1.01 1.37 -16.50
C PHE A 88 1.76 0.52 -15.48
N THR A 89 3.02 0.21 -15.78
CA THR A 89 3.76 -0.77 -14.98
C THR A 89 3.93 -0.32 -13.53
N GLY A 90 3.48 -1.16 -12.59
CA GLY A 90 3.76 -1.04 -11.16
C GLY A 90 5.10 -1.65 -10.73
N ALA A 91 5.88 -2.20 -11.67
CA ALA A 91 7.13 -2.88 -11.37
C ALA A 91 8.32 -1.92 -11.30
N ASN A 92 9.25 -2.18 -10.36
CA ASN A 92 10.50 -1.42 -10.21
C ASN A 92 10.31 0.10 -10.04
N VAL A 93 9.23 0.50 -9.36
CA VAL A 93 8.96 1.90 -9.04
C VAL A 93 10.14 2.51 -8.30
N LYS A 94 10.55 3.72 -8.71
CA LYS A 94 11.62 4.51 -8.08
C LYS A 94 11.03 5.84 -7.59
N PRO A 95 10.49 5.88 -6.35
CA PRO A 95 9.87 7.09 -5.83
C PRO A 95 10.87 8.24 -5.77
N GLN A 96 10.45 9.42 -6.19
CA GLN A 96 11.21 10.67 -6.03
C GLN A 96 10.57 11.50 -4.92
N ILE A 97 11.36 11.88 -3.92
CA ILE A 97 10.89 12.74 -2.82
C ILE A 97 11.36 14.17 -3.11
N ILE A 98 10.42 15.06 -3.38
CA ILE A 98 10.69 16.48 -3.61
C ILE A 98 10.25 17.24 -2.36
N GLU A 99 11.22 17.64 -1.55
CA GLU A 99 10.96 18.44 -0.36
C GLU A 99 10.81 19.92 -0.71
N ASN A 100 9.90 20.61 -0.02
CA ASN A 100 9.69 22.06 -0.19
C ASN A 100 9.46 22.46 -1.65
N TYR A 101 8.66 21.67 -2.39
CA TYR A 101 8.32 21.92 -3.79
C TYR A 101 7.93 23.40 -4.01
N ASP A 102 8.58 24.02 -5.01
CA ASP A 102 8.51 25.45 -5.28
C ASP A 102 7.43 25.83 -6.30
N GLY A 103 6.71 24.85 -6.85
CA GLY A 103 5.67 25.05 -7.87
C GLY A 103 6.19 25.05 -9.31
N GLY A 104 7.47 24.75 -9.53
CA GLY A 104 8.05 24.65 -10.86
C GLY A 104 7.88 23.28 -11.52
N ASP A 105 8.52 23.11 -12.67
CA ASP A 105 8.58 21.85 -13.40
C ASP A 105 9.29 20.75 -12.58
N ILE A 106 8.78 19.52 -12.66
CA ILE A 106 9.40 18.33 -12.05
C ILE A 106 10.02 17.47 -13.14
N VAL A 107 11.34 17.33 -13.13
CA VAL A 107 12.06 16.46 -14.07
C VAL A 107 11.91 15.00 -13.63
N LEU A 108 11.17 14.21 -14.39
CA LEU A 108 10.94 12.79 -14.10
C LEU A 108 12.06 11.91 -14.65
N ASN A 109 12.59 12.24 -15.82
CA ASN A 109 13.74 11.56 -16.44
C ASN A 109 14.57 12.54 -17.28
N GLU A 110 15.77 12.87 -16.82
CA GLU A 110 16.70 13.78 -17.52
C GLU A 110 17.17 13.24 -18.87
N THR A 111 17.41 11.93 -18.99
CA THR A 111 17.96 11.34 -20.23
C THR A 111 16.93 11.30 -21.35
N GLU A 112 15.66 11.19 -21.00
CA GLU A 112 14.54 11.13 -21.94
C GLU A 112 13.79 12.47 -22.06
N ASP A 113 14.27 13.52 -21.39
CA ASP A 113 13.66 14.85 -21.35
C ASP A 113 12.17 14.82 -20.94
N ILE A 114 11.85 13.98 -19.93
CA ILE A 114 10.49 13.83 -19.42
C ILE A 114 10.30 14.77 -18.24
N VAL A 115 9.36 15.70 -18.39
CA VAL A 115 9.04 16.74 -17.39
C VAL A 115 7.55 16.74 -17.11
N LEU A 116 7.19 16.87 -15.83
CA LEU A 116 5.84 17.15 -15.36
C LEU A 116 5.73 18.66 -15.07
N SER A 117 4.87 19.34 -15.84
CA SER A 117 4.66 20.80 -15.84
C SER A 117 3.23 21.19 -15.49
#